data_AF-A0A6A3KE81-F1
#
_entry.id   AF-A0A6A3KE81-F1
#
_cell.length_a   1.000
_cell.length_b   1.000
_cell.length_c   1.000
_cell.angle_alpha   90.00
_cell.angle_beta   90.00
_cell.angle_gamma   90.00
#
_symmetry.space_group_name_H-M   'P 1'
#
loop_
_entity.id
_entity.type
_entity.pdbx_description
1 polymer ?
#
loop_
_entity_poly.entity_id
_entity_poly.type
_entity_poly.pdbx_seq_one_letter_code
_entity_poly.pdbx_strand_id
1 'polypeptide(L)'
;MQLKLHDEEVASVKLHDSYRYLGVGDGFDHVRHRLQLEHKLRQIKREAVALMQSGLAPWQVVRALKTYVYPKLEYALRHLRPLQSQLQGIDRSVAKGLRLLLRLPRSATNEVL
;
A
#
# COMPACT_ATOMS: atom_id res chain seq x y z
N MET A 1 18.51 -28.76 -13.34
CA MET A 1 19.15 -28.50 -12.04
C MET A 1 18.13 -27.75 -11.19
N GLN A 2 17.60 -28.35 -10.12
CA GLN A 2 16.58 -27.72 -9.27
C GLN A 2 17.27 -26.79 -8.25
N LEU A 3 16.88 -25.52 -8.24
CA LEU A 3 17.36 -24.53 -7.27
C LEU A 3 16.54 -24.68 -5.98
N LYS A 4 17.23 -24.93 -4.87
CA LYS A 4 16.64 -25.01 -3.53
C LYS A 4 17.20 -23.88 -2.66
N LEU A 5 16.33 -23.24 -1.89
CA LEU A 5 16.68 -22.17 -0.93
C LEU A 5 16.08 -22.58 0.42
N HIS A 6 16.93 -22.83 1.41
CA HIS A 6 16.49 -23.29 2.75
C HIS A 6 15.52 -24.48 2.72
N ASP A 7 15.84 -25.51 1.93
CA ASP A 7 15.03 -26.72 1.72
C ASP A 7 13.64 -26.53 1.10
N GLU A 8 13.29 -25.30 0.69
CA GLU A 8 12.14 -25.03 -0.16
C GLU A 8 12.54 -25.01 -1.64
N GLU A 9 11.71 -25.64 -2.48
CA GLU A 9 11.89 -25.60 -3.93
C GLU A 9 11.55 -24.20 -4.45
N VAL A 10 12.52 -23.56 -5.12
CA VAL A 10 12.27 -22.27 -5.76
C VAL A 10 11.37 -22.49 -6.96
N ALA A 11 10.18 -21.88 -6.93
CA ALA A 11 9.23 -21.96 -8.03
C ALA A 11 9.86 -21.43 -9.33
N SER A 12 9.92 -22.29 -10.35
CA SER A 12 10.40 -21.94 -11.69
C SER A 12 9.31 -21.18 -12.44
N VAL A 13 9.53 -19.90 -12.73
CA VAL A 13 8.61 -19.04 -13.50
C VAL A 13 9.03 -19.06 -14.97
N LYS A 14 8.13 -19.40 -15.89
CA LYS A 14 8.41 -19.34 -17.35
C LYS A 14 8.33 -17.90 -17.86
N LEU A 15 8.86 -17.63 -19.06
CA LEU A 15 8.95 -16.29 -19.67
C LEU A 15 7.59 -15.55 -19.82
N HIS A 16 6.47 -16.26 -19.69
CA HIS A 16 5.11 -15.71 -19.78
C HIS A 16 4.26 -15.94 -18.53
N ASP A 17 4.85 -16.50 -17.47
CA ASP A 17 4.17 -16.66 -16.21
C ASP A 17 4.14 -15.33 -15.44
N SER A 18 3.11 -15.18 -14.62
CA SER A 18 3.03 -14.10 -13.64
C SER A 18 3.19 -14.70 -12.25
N TYR A 19 4.03 -14.09 -11.42
CA TYR A 19 4.21 -14.48 -10.03
C TYR A 19 3.61 -13.42 -9.12
N ARG A 20 3.33 -13.74 -7.85
CA ARG A 20 2.72 -12.80 -6.91
C ARG A 20 3.71 -12.39 -5.83
N TYR A 21 4.16 -11.14 -5.84
CA TYR A 21 4.96 -10.56 -4.76
C TYR A 21 4.13 -9.65 -3.87
N LEU A 22 4.19 -9.85 -2.55
CA LEU A 22 3.42 -9.03 -1.59
C LEU A 22 1.92 -8.92 -1.93
N GLY A 23 1.37 -9.93 -2.62
CA GLY A 23 -0.02 -9.98 -3.08
C GLY A 23 -0.32 -9.12 -4.33
N VAL A 24 0.69 -8.54 -4.97
CA VAL A 24 0.65 -7.91 -6.30
C VAL A 24 1.13 -8.95 -7.31
N GLY A 25 0.36 -9.21 -8.36
CA GLY A 25 0.88 -9.97 -9.50
C GLY A 25 1.98 -9.15 -10.17
N ASP A 26 3.12 -9.76 -10.47
CA ASP A 26 4.27 -9.23 -11.19
C ASP A 26 4.56 -10.16 -12.38
N GLY A 27 4.64 -9.59 -13.59
CA GLY A 27 4.69 -10.32 -14.86
C GLY A 27 4.58 -9.41 -16.08
N PHE A 28 4.80 -9.96 -17.28
CA PHE A 28 4.82 -9.20 -18.55
C PHE A 28 3.43 -8.74 -19.05
N ASP A 29 2.33 -9.10 -18.38
CA ASP A 29 0.95 -8.84 -18.86
C ASP A 29 0.32 -7.59 -18.20
N HIS A 30 0.86 -6.42 -18.56
CA HIS A 30 0.53 -5.09 -17.99
C HIS A 30 -0.96 -4.70 -17.97
N VAL A 31 -1.81 -5.34 -18.77
CA VAL A 31 -3.25 -5.06 -18.84
C VAL A 31 -4.01 -5.68 -17.65
N ARG A 32 -3.65 -6.90 -17.23
CA ARG A 32 -4.26 -7.56 -16.06
C ARG A 32 -3.81 -6.92 -14.74
N HIS A 33 -2.62 -6.33 -14.71
CA HIS A 33 -2.07 -5.66 -13.52
C HIS A 33 -2.87 -4.41 -13.08
N ARG A 34 -3.52 -3.71 -14.02
CA ARG A 34 -4.30 -2.49 -13.71
C ARG A 34 -5.59 -2.78 -12.93
N LEU A 35 -6.27 -3.90 -13.23
CA LEU A 35 -7.49 -4.34 -12.51
C LEU A 35 -7.17 -4.88 -11.10
N GLN A 36 -6.01 -5.53 -10.94
CA GLN A 36 -5.56 -6.01 -9.63
C GLN A 36 -5.12 -4.88 -8.69
N LEU A 37 -4.62 -3.76 -9.25
CA LEU A 37 -4.19 -2.59 -8.50
C LEU A 37 -5.33 -2.00 -7.67
N GLU A 38 -6.53 -1.84 -8.24
CA GLU A 38 -7.66 -1.27 -7.49
C GLU A 38 -8.01 -2.09 -6.26
N HIS A 39 -8.02 -3.41 -6.41
CA HIS A 39 -8.29 -4.32 -5.30
C HIS A 39 -7.21 -4.20 -4.22
N LYS A 40 -5.94 -4.13 -4.63
CA LYS A 40 -4.81 -4.02 -3.70
C LYS A 40 -4.80 -2.69 -2.95
N LEU A 41 -5.03 -1.59 -3.66
CA LEU A 41 -5.15 -0.25 -3.07
C LEU A 41 -6.34 -0.17 -2.10
N ARG A 42 -7.49 -0.78 -2.43
CA ARG A 42 -8.62 -0.90 -1.50
C ARG A 42 -8.27 -1.70 -0.25
N GLN A 43 -7.52 -2.79 -0.40
CA GLN A 43 -7.05 -3.59 0.74
C GLN A 43 -6.11 -2.78 1.64
N ILE A 44 -5.10 -2.12 1.06
CA ILE A 44 -4.15 -1.26 1.80
C ILE A 44 -4.91 -0.15 2.54
N LYS A 45 -5.91 0.46 1.90
CA LYS A 45 -6.78 1.45 2.53
C LYS A 45 -7.54 0.87 3.74
N ARG A 46 -8.12 -0.33 3.61
CA ARG A 46 -8.83 -0.99 4.72
C ARG A 46 -7.89 -1.29 5.89
N GLU A 47 -6.69 -1.78 5.61
CA GLU A 47 -5.65 -2.03 6.63
C GLU A 47 -5.27 -0.73 7.36
N ALA A 48 -5.07 0.37 6.63
CA ALA A 48 -4.77 1.67 7.22
C ALA A 48 -5.91 2.18 8.11
N VAL A 49 -7.17 2.02 7.70
CA VAL A 49 -8.34 2.39 8.51
C VAL A 49 -8.44 1.52 9.76
N ALA A 50 -8.23 0.21 9.64
CA ALA A 50 -8.23 -0.70 10.78
C ALA A 50 -7.15 -0.33 11.81
N LEU A 51 -5.94 0.04 11.35
CA LEU A 51 -4.89 0.55 12.23
C LEU A 51 -5.31 1.84 12.95
N MET A 52 -5.98 2.76 12.26
CA MET A 52 -6.49 3.99 12.88
C MET A 52 -7.61 3.75 13.90
N GLN A 53 -8.35 2.65 13.77
CA GLN A 53 -9.45 2.25 14.67
C GLN A 53 -9.03 1.24 15.75
N SER A 54 -7.76 0.83 15.76
CA SER A 54 -7.25 -0.26 16.62
C SER A 54 -7.16 0.07 18.12
N GLY A 55 -7.48 1.30 18.54
CA GLY A 55 -7.34 1.76 19.92
C GLY A 55 -5.90 2.01 20.37
N LEU A 56 -4.91 1.82 19.48
CA LEU A 56 -3.51 2.13 19.75
C LEU A 56 -3.29 3.63 20.00
N ALA A 57 -2.24 3.95 20.77
CA ALA A 57 -1.85 5.34 20.97
C ALA A 57 -1.49 6.00 19.62
N PRO A 58 -1.74 7.30 19.43
CA PRO A 58 -1.55 7.94 18.13
C PRO A 58 -0.15 7.74 17.51
N TRP A 59 0.90 7.80 18.31
CA TRP A 59 2.27 7.57 17.87
C TRP A 59 2.52 6.11 17.42
N GLN A 60 1.87 5.13 18.04
CA GLN A 60 1.95 3.72 17.65
C GLN A 60 1.26 3.48 16.31
N VAL A 61 0.13 4.14 16.07
CA VAL A 61 -0.56 4.08 14.77
C VAL A 61 0.31 4.67 13.66
N VAL A 62 0.93 5.83 13.90
CA VAL A 62 1.86 6.43 12.93
C VAL A 62 3.04 5.48 12.65
N ARG A 63 3.60 4.84 13.68
CA ARG A 63 4.67 3.84 13.52
C ARG A 63 4.19 2.64 12.71
N ALA A 64 3.04 2.08 13.03
CA ALA A 64 2.46 0.92 12.34
C ALA A 64 2.15 1.23 10.86
N LEU A 65 1.63 2.42 10.55
CA LEU A 65 1.42 2.86 9.17
C LEU A 65 2.75 2.90 8.39
N LYS A 66 3.80 3.48 8.98
CA LYS A 66 5.14 3.52 8.35
C LYS A 66 5.73 2.12 8.15
N THR A 67 5.53 1.21 9.10
CA THR A 67 6.11 -0.14 9.03
C THR A 67 5.34 -1.08 8.10
N TYR A 68 4.01 -1.05 8.11
CA TYR A 68 3.20 -2.09 7.44
C TYR A 68 2.45 -1.61 6.20
N VAL A 69 2.11 -0.31 6.12
CA VAL A 69 1.28 0.24 5.04
C VAL A 69 2.14 0.93 4.00
N TYR A 70 3.13 1.72 4.43
CA TYR A 70 3.99 2.49 3.52
C TYR A 70 4.78 1.62 2.53
N PRO A 71 5.43 0.51 2.94
CA PRO A 71 6.19 -0.32 1.99
C PRO A 71 5.29 -0.97 0.92
N LYS A 72 4.06 -1.36 1.30
CA LYS A 72 3.08 -1.93 0.35
C LYS A 72 2.64 -0.89 -0.67
N LEU A 73 2.47 0.36 -0.23
CA LEU A 73 2.13 1.47 -1.11
C LEU A 73 3.32 1.82 -2.03
N GLU A 74 4.53 1.91 -1.50
CA GLU A 74 5.74 2.19 -2.28
C GLU A 74 5.96 1.13 -3.37
N TYR A 75 5.84 -0.16 -3.02
CA TYR A 75 5.97 -1.23 -3.99
C TYR A 75 4.93 -1.11 -5.11
N ALA A 76 3.66 -0.86 -4.75
CA ALA A 76 2.58 -0.66 -5.73
C ALA A 76 2.84 0.56 -6.62
N LEU A 77 3.30 1.68 -6.06
CA LEU A 77 3.63 2.91 -6.80
C LEU A 77 4.80 2.73 -7.77
N ARG A 78 5.82 1.95 -7.38
CA ARG A 78 7.03 1.74 -8.18
C ARG A 78 6.80 0.80 -9.36
N HIS A 79 5.92 -0.20 -9.22
CA HIS A 79 5.76 -1.28 -10.22
C HIS A 79 4.46 -1.18 -11.04
N LEU A 80 3.44 -0.48 -10.54
CA LEU A 80 2.14 -0.39 -11.18
C LEU A 80 1.85 1.08 -11.45
N ARG A 81 1.82 1.54 -12.71
CA ARG A 81 1.49 2.95 -13.03
C ARG A 81 0.04 3.28 -12.61
N PRO A 82 -0.19 3.90 -11.43
CA PRO A 82 -1.53 4.09 -10.91
C PRO A 82 -2.20 5.27 -11.62
N LEU A 83 -3.54 5.30 -11.65
CA LEU A 83 -4.23 6.54 -12.01
C LEU A 83 -4.08 7.54 -10.86
N GLN A 84 -3.74 8.78 -11.20
CA GLN A 84 -3.50 9.86 -10.24
C GLN A 84 -4.73 10.13 -9.35
N SER A 85 -5.94 9.94 -9.88
CA SER A 85 -7.20 10.05 -9.13
C SER A 85 -7.31 9.04 -7.99
N GLN A 86 -6.81 7.82 -8.18
CA GLN A 86 -6.84 6.76 -7.16
C GLN A 86 -5.87 7.09 -6.02
N LEU A 87 -4.70 7.64 -6.35
CA LEU A 87 -3.71 8.07 -5.35
C LEU A 87 -4.24 9.22 -4.49
N GLN A 88 -4.86 10.22 -5.11
CA GLN A 88 -5.48 11.33 -4.38
C GLN A 88 -6.57 10.85 -3.40
N GLY A 89 -7.36 9.85 -3.78
CA GLY A 89 -8.39 9.27 -2.91
C GLY A 89 -7.81 8.60 -1.67
N ILE A 90 -6.68 7.92 -1.80
CA ILE A 90 -5.97 7.28 -0.68
C ILE A 90 -5.35 8.35 0.21
N ASP A 91 -4.60 9.28 -0.37
CA ASP A 91 -3.93 10.35 0.36
C ASP A 91 -4.91 11.17 1.21
N ARG A 92 -6.02 11.61 0.61
CA ARG A 92 -7.11 12.30 1.35
C ARG A 92 -7.67 11.47 2.49
N SER A 93 -7.83 10.16 2.29
CA SER A 93 -8.39 9.27 3.32
C SER A 93 -7.42 9.10 4.49
N VAL A 94 -6.14 8.88 4.19
CA VAL A 94 -5.08 8.71 5.20
C VAL A 94 -4.86 10.01 5.95
N ALA A 95 -4.74 11.14 5.26
CA ALA A 95 -4.58 12.46 5.87
C ALA A 95 -5.76 12.81 6.78
N LYS A 96 -7.00 12.55 6.35
CA LYS A 96 -8.20 12.77 7.17
C LYS A 96 -8.18 11.90 8.42
N GLY A 97 -7.83 10.61 8.29
CA GLY A 97 -7.76 9.68 9.42
C GLY A 97 -6.67 10.05 10.43
N LEU A 98 -5.48 10.42 9.93
CA LEU A 98 -4.38 10.90 10.78
C LEU A 98 -4.72 12.21 11.49
N ARG A 99 -5.37 13.17 10.80
CA ARG A 99 -5.82 14.42 11.44
C ARG A 99 -6.81 14.14 12.56
N LEU A 100 -7.77 13.24 12.35
CA LEU A 100 -8.73 12.85 13.38
C LEU A 100 -8.02 12.21 14.58
N LEU A 101 -7.12 11.26 14.31
CA LEU A 101 -6.38 10.52 15.32
C LEU A 101 -5.43 11.42 16.14
N LEU A 102 -4.81 12.40 15.50
CA LEU A 102 -3.92 13.38 16.14
C LEU A 102 -4.66 14.62 16.66
N ARG A 103 -6.00 14.68 16.52
CA ARG A 103 -6.83 15.84 16.89
C ARG A 103 -6.36 17.16 16.24
N LEU A 104 -5.86 17.08 15.01
CA LEU A 104 -5.36 18.25 14.28
C LEU A 104 -6.51 19.06 13.68
N PRO A 105 -6.38 20.40 13.61
CA PRO A 105 -7.36 21.25 12.94
C PRO A 105 -7.46 20.90 11.45
N ARG A 106 -8.66 21.09 10.88
CA ARG A 106 -8.94 20.76 9.47
C ARG A 106 -8.14 21.61 8.47
N SER A 107 -7.82 22.84 8.87
CA SER A 107 -6.93 23.76 8.17
C SER A 107 -5.87 24.23 9.15
N ALA A 108 -4.60 24.03 8.83
CA ALA A 108 -3.57 24.91 9.33
C ALA A 108 -3.64 26.14 8.44
N THR A 109 -4.23 27.23 8.92
CA THR A 109 -4.14 28.50 8.20
C THR A 109 -2.66 28.87 8.19
N ASN A 110 -2.03 28.80 7.02
CA ASN A 110 -0.74 29.48 6.82
C ASN A 110 -1.06 30.97 6.75
N GLU A 111 -1.43 31.59 7.87
CA GLU A 111 -1.32 33.04 8.01
C GLU A 111 0.17 33.31 8.16
N VAL A 112 0.86 33.36 7.02
CA VAL A 112 2.18 33.98 6.94
C VAL A 112 1.87 35.48 6.90
N LEU A 113 2.00 36.12 8.07
CA LEU A 113 2.14 37.58 8.18
C LEU A 113 3.46 38.03 7.55
#